data_AF-A0A2H0M2I4-F1
#
_entry.id   AF-A0A2H0M2I4-F1
#
_cell.length_a   1.000
_cell.length_b   1.000
_cell.length_c   1.000
_cell.angle_alpha   90.00
_cell.angle_beta   90.00
_cell.angle_gamma   90.00
#
_symmetry.space_group_name_H-M   'P 1'
#
loop_
_entity.id
_entity.type
_entity.pdbx_description
1 polymer ?
#
loop_
_entity_poly.entity_id
_entity_poly.type
_entity_poly.pdbx_seq_one_letter_code
_entity_poly.pdbx_strand_id
1 'polypeptide(L)'
;MACGLESQLKGEYQIMEQLEAWLNPDKFSESLLGFWSRIIRSAAEIRFKSGLNFNENNIAKLLFQDLRALGVSLEKLELAVVGTGKVAGLLAGYRPRNAQLYFVAHKNRLKAEALASRVSAKVLSFDQFRQIIPSLDVIVSAAGSPHIILKPADIPDSVLQRDKPLYIYDLGFPINVAKELGQKKNIISKNLDDLAQAAKNTNRCLQRNFNLAEYLIEEVVSTRPDLSGRCALLRKDNEYIESRYPAESVSYQAAG
;
A
#
# COMPACT_ATOMS: atom_id res chain seq x y z
N MET A 1 7.68 10.70 13.99
CA MET A 1 7.47 11.47 12.75
C MET A 1 7.14 10.65 11.49
N ALA A 2 8.05 9.84 10.90
CA ALA A 2 7.83 9.19 9.60
C ALA A 2 6.61 8.24 9.52
N CYS A 3 6.20 7.64 10.64
CA CYS A 3 4.99 6.82 10.73
C CYS A 3 3.68 7.65 10.75
N GLY A 4 3.74 8.99 10.77
CA GLY A 4 2.58 9.89 10.82
C GLY A 4 1.90 10.02 12.19
N LEU A 5 2.48 9.43 13.24
CA LEU A 5 1.90 9.40 14.60
C LEU A 5 1.86 10.76 15.31
N GLU A 6 2.69 11.71 14.87
CA GLU A 6 2.86 13.04 15.47
C GLU A 6 2.19 14.17 14.66
N SER A 7 1.49 13.84 13.56
CA SER A 7 0.75 14.83 12.75
C SER A 7 -0.45 15.40 13.53
N GLN A 8 -0.83 16.65 13.22
CA GLN A 8 -2.11 17.25 13.67
C GLN A 8 -3.31 16.39 13.26
N LEU A 9 -3.19 15.67 12.15
CA LEU A 9 -4.07 14.57 11.73
C LEU A 9 -3.28 13.26 11.82
N LYS A 10 -3.32 12.62 12.99
CA LYS A 10 -2.57 11.39 13.27
C LYS A 10 -2.84 10.32 12.21
N GLY A 11 -1.78 9.74 11.67
CA GLY A 11 -1.84 8.65 10.68
C GLY A 11 -1.81 9.10 9.21
N GLU A 12 -1.66 10.39 8.92
CA GLU A 12 -1.53 10.85 7.53
C GLU A 12 -0.29 10.28 6.83
N TYR A 13 -0.45 9.93 5.55
CA TYR A 13 0.61 9.43 4.69
C TYR A 13 1.44 10.56 4.06
N GLN A 14 0.90 11.78 3.99
CA GLN A 14 1.53 12.95 3.37
C GLN A 14 2.89 13.33 3.96
N ILE A 15 3.15 13.04 5.24
CA ILE A 15 4.48 13.25 5.83
C ILE A 15 5.53 12.36 5.16
N MET A 16 5.17 11.15 4.74
CA MET A 16 6.08 10.24 4.04
C MET A 16 6.35 10.72 2.61
N GLU A 17 5.31 11.19 1.90
CA GLU A 17 5.45 11.78 0.57
C GLU A 17 6.31 13.04 0.58
N GLN A 18 6.12 13.90 1.59
CA GLN A 18 6.96 15.09 1.80
C GLN A 18 8.41 14.72 2.10
N LEU A 19 8.64 13.66 2.90
CA LEU A 19 9.97 13.18 3.22
C LEU A 19 10.65 12.58 1.97
N GLU A 20 9.93 11.78 1.17
CA GLU A 20 10.42 11.26 -0.11
C GLU A 20 10.74 12.38 -1.11
N ALA A 21 9.86 13.39 -1.22
CA ALA A 21 10.07 14.54 -2.09
C ALA A 21 11.23 15.45 -1.62
N TRP A 22 11.47 15.50 -0.30
CA TRP A 22 12.58 16.24 0.27
C TRP A 22 13.92 15.55 -0.01
N LEU A 23 13.97 14.21 -0.03
CA LEU A 23 15.17 13.44 -0.30
C LEU A 23 15.60 13.57 -1.77
N ASN A 24 16.44 14.57 -2.01
CA ASN A 24 17.01 14.84 -3.32
C ASN A 24 18.45 14.28 -3.40
N PRO A 25 18.75 13.40 -4.38
CA PRO A 25 20.10 12.88 -4.61
C PRO A 25 21.18 13.94 -4.81
N ASP A 26 20.81 15.09 -5.38
CA ASP A 26 21.72 16.20 -5.66
C ASP A 26 22.03 17.05 -4.42
N LYS A 27 21.24 16.90 -3.34
CA LYS A 27 21.34 17.71 -2.12
C LYS A 27 21.93 16.98 -0.92
N PHE A 28 21.95 15.64 -0.94
CA PHE A 28 22.35 14.83 0.21
C PHE A 28 23.39 13.77 -0.14
N SER A 29 24.22 13.42 0.84
CA SER A 29 25.19 12.34 0.70
C SER A 29 24.49 10.98 0.51
N GLU A 30 25.12 10.08 -0.23
CA GLU A 30 24.58 8.72 -0.47
C GLU A 30 24.30 7.97 0.84
N SER A 31 25.14 8.18 1.86
CA SER A 31 24.95 7.60 3.18
C SER A 31 23.69 8.13 3.89
N LEU A 32 23.40 9.42 3.76
CA LEU A 32 22.23 10.04 4.35
C LEU A 32 20.96 9.63 3.61
N LEU A 33 21.00 9.58 2.28
CA LEU A 33 19.91 9.04 1.45
C LEU A 33 19.62 7.58 1.78
N GLY A 34 20.65 6.76 1.97
CA GLY A 34 20.51 5.36 2.37
C GLY A 34 19.90 5.21 3.75
N PHE A 35 20.31 6.05 4.73
CA PHE A 35 19.71 6.07 6.06
C PHE A 35 18.23 6.43 6.04
N TRP A 36 17.86 7.51 5.36
CA TRP A 36 16.47 7.93 5.24
C TRP A 36 15.61 6.93 4.46
N SER A 37 16.15 6.33 3.41
CA SER A 37 15.47 5.27 2.66
C SER A 37 15.14 4.06 3.55
N ARG A 38 16.04 3.69 4.47
CA ARG A 38 15.78 2.63 5.46
C ARG A 38 14.71 3.05 6.48
N ILE A 39 14.71 4.31 6.91
CA ILE A 39 13.66 4.86 7.80
C ILE A 39 12.30 4.83 7.09
N ILE A 40 12.20 5.34 5.86
CA ILE A 40 10.95 5.35 5.08
C ILE A 40 10.42 3.94 4.89
N ARG A 41 11.28 3.01 4.48
CA ARG A 41 10.90 1.59 4.33
C ARG A 41 10.41 0.99 5.66
N SER A 42 11.09 1.27 6.76
CA SER A 42 10.70 0.76 8.09
C SER A 42 9.40 1.40 8.56
N ALA A 43 9.20 2.69 8.33
CA ALA A 43 7.96 3.40 8.64
C ALA A 43 6.79 2.84 7.82
N ALA A 44 6.98 2.59 6.52
CA ALA A 44 5.97 1.96 5.67
C ALA A 44 5.66 0.52 6.12
N GLU A 45 6.67 -0.26 6.50
CA GLU A 45 6.50 -1.60 7.07
C GLU A 45 5.73 -1.58 8.40
N ILE A 46 6.05 -0.65 9.30
CA ILE A 46 5.36 -0.43 10.58
C ILE A 46 3.93 0.00 10.33
N ARG A 47 3.68 0.97 9.46
CA ARG A 47 2.32 1.44 9.12
C ARG A 47 1.46 0.33 8.52
N PHE A 48 2.09 -0.57 7.75
CA PHE A 48 1.45 -1.77 7.23
C PHE A 48 1.11 -2.77 8.34
N LYS A 49 2.10 -3.15 9.16
CA LYS A 49 1.94 -4.14 10.25
C LYS A 49 1.03 -3.68 11.38
N SER A 50 1.06 -2.39 11.71
CA SER A 50 0.27 -1.77 12.79
C SER A 50 -1.18 -1.52 12.43
N GLY A 51 -1.50 -1.62 11.15
CA GLY A 51 -2.76 -1.16 10.63
C GLY A 51 -2.99 0.34 10.77
N LEU A 52 -1.96 1.17 10.89
CA LEU A 52 -2.15 2.61 10.70
C LEU A 52 -2.69 2.93 9.30
N ASN A 53 -2.30 2.14 8.30
CA ASN A 53 -2.94 2.15 6.99
C ASN A 53 -4.21 1.26 6.95
N PHE A 54 -4.50 0.49 8.00
CA PHE A 54 -5.47 -0.60 8.02
C PHE A 54 -6.47 -0.51 9.16
N ASN A 55 -7.68 -0.09 8.85
CA ASN A 55 -8.82 -0.71 9.50
C ASN A 55 -9.05 -2.07 8.83
N GLU A 56 -8.24 -3.10 9.16
CA GLU A 56 -8.15 -4.38 8.41
C GLU A 56 -9.53 -5.03 8.19
N ASN A 57 -10.40 -4.97 9.19
CA ASN A 57 -11.77 -5.48 9.12
C ASN A 57 -12.66 -4.74 8.10
N ASN A 58 -12.21 -3.59 7.60
CA ASN A 58 -12.98 -2.74 6.70
C ASN A 58 -12.39 -2.69 5.29
N ILE A 59 -11.15 -3.13 5.00
CA ILE A 59 -10.54 -2.96 3.66
C ILE A 59 -11.39 -3.61 2.57
N ALA A 60 -11.83 -4.84 2.77
CA ALA A 60 -12.69 -5.49 1.79
C ALA A 60 -14.00 -4.74 1.62
N LYS A 61 -14.59 -4.23 2.71
CA LYS A 61 -15.79 -3.40 2.67
C LYS A 61 -15.55 -2.06 1.96
N LEU A 62 -14.43 -1.40 2.20
CA LEU A 62 -14.02 -0.15 1.53
C LEU A 62 -13.83 -0.38 0.05
N LEU A 63 -13.15 -1.45 -0.35
CA LEU A 63 -12.98 -1.83 -1.75
C LEU A 63 -14.34 -2.02 -2.43
N PHE A 64 -15.25 -2.80 -1.84
CA PHE A 64 -16.58 -2.99 -2.44
C PHE A 64 -17.48 -1.74 -2.36
N GLN A 65 -17.24 -0.83 -1.40
CA GLN A 65 -17.90 0.48 -1.36
C GLN A 65 -17.38 1.39 -2.48
N ASP A 66 -16.07 1.44 -2.69
CA ASP A 66 -15.43 2.19 -3.76
C ASP A 66 -15.89 1.69 -5.13
N LEU A 67 -15.90 0.37 -5.36
CA LEU A 67 -16.46 -0.23 -6.59
C LEU A 67 -17.90 0.21 -6.84
N ARG A 68 -18.77 0.19 -5.81
CA ARG A 68 -20.15 0.69 -5.95
C ARG A 68 -20.22 2.18 -6.26
N ALA A 69 -19.37 2.99 -5.64
CA ALA A 69 -19.30 4.43 -5.90
C ALA A 69 -18.85 4.72 -7.34
N LEU A 70 -18.02 3.85 -7.92
CA LEU A 70 -17.61 3.88 -9.33
C LEU A 70 -18.66 3.30 -10.29
N GLY A 71 -19.84 2.92 -9.80
CA GLY A 71 -20.93 2.36 -10.60
C GLY A 71 -20.74 0.89 -11.01
N VAL A 72 -19.79 0.17 -10.40
CA VAL A 72 -19.56 -1.24 -10.68
C VAL A 72 -20.67 -2.09 -10.09
N SER A 73 -21.34 -2.88 -10.93
CA SER A 73 -22.26 -3.90 -10.47
C SER A 73 -21.51 -4.98 -9.70
N LEU A 74 -21.95 -5.25 -8.48
CA LEU A 74 -21.42 -6.35 -7.66
C LEU A 74 -22.15 -7.68 -7.95
N GLU A 75 -23.19 -7.65 -8.77
CA GLU A 75 -23.89 -8.84 -9.22
C GLU A 75 -23.10 -9.50 -10.36
N LYS A 76 -22.72 -10.78 -10.19
CA LYS A 76 -21.86 -11.53 -11.12
C LYS A 76 -20.46 -10.92 -11.32
N LEU A 77 -19.94 -10.25 -10.30
CA LEU A 77 -18.60 -9.67 -10.32
C LEU A 77 -17.52 -10.76 -10.50
N GLU A 78 -16.66 -10.62 -11.50
CA GLU A 78 -15.49 -11.49 -11.72
C GLU A 78 -14.25 -10.88 -11.03
N LEU A 79 -13.89 -11.43 -9.87
CA LEU A 79 -12.84 -10.92 -8.98
C LEU A 79 -11.65 -11.89 -8.89
N ALA A 80 -10.45 -11.41 -9.19
CA ALA A 80 -9.20 -12.13 -8.94
C ALA A 80 -8.41 -11.51 -7.79
N VAL A 81 -7.89 -12.34 -6.89
CA VAL A 81 -7.03 -11.93 -5.77
C VAL A 81 -5.66 -12.59 -5.92
N VAL A 82 -4.63 -11.77 -6.12
CA VAL A 82 -3.24 -12.20 -6.18
C VAL A 82 -2.64 -12.15 -4.77
N GLY A 83 -2.37 -13.32 -4.21
CA GLY A 83 -1.83 -13.45 -2.85
C GLY A 83 -2.71 -14.32 -1.94
N THR A 84 -2.13 -14.68 -0.80
CA THR A 84 -2.74 -15.63 0.16
C THR A 84 -2.64 -15.14 1.60
N GLY A 85 -2.44 -13.83 1.77
CA GLY A 85 -2.36 -13.18 3.08
C GLY A 85 -3.72 -12.93 3.72
N LYS A 86 -3.70 -12.24 4.85
CA LYS A 86 -4.90 -11.88 5.63
C LYS A 86 -5.94 -11.11 4.80
N VAL A 87 -5.50 -10.13 4.00
CA VAL A 87 -6.36 -9.33 3.10
C VAL A 87 -7.10 -10.23 2.11
N ALA A 88 -6.43 -11.25 1.57
CA ALA A 88 -7.05 -12.19 0.63
C ALA A 88 -8.20 -12.98 1.29
N GLY A 89 -8.01 -13.41 2.54
CA GLY A 89 -9.07 -14.05 3.34
C GLY A 89 -10.23 -13.11 3.67
N LEU A 90 -9.95 -11.84 3.98
CA LEU A 90 -10.98 -10.83 4.24
C LEU A 90 -11.82 -10.53 3.00
N LEU A 91 -11.18 -10.34 1.84
CA LEU A 91 -11.88 -10.16 0.55
C LEU A 91 -12.80 -11.33 0.24
N ALA A 92 -12.34 -12.55 0.52
CA ALA A 92 -13.13 -13.75 0.35
C ALA A 92 -14.37 -13.78 1.25
N GLY A 93 -14.24 -13.36 2.51
CA GLY A 93 -15.36 -13.30 3.46
C GLY A 93 -16.38 -12.18 3.17
N TYR A 94 -15.92 -11.06 2.61
CA TYR A 94 -16.77 -9.90 2.28
C TYR A 94 -17.33 -9.92 0.86
N ARG A 95 -16.97 -10.93 0.05
CA ARG A 95 -17.37 -10.96 -1.37
C ARG A 95 -18.90 -10.93 -1.50
N PRO A 96 -19.42 -10.27 -2.54
CA PRO A 96 -20.84 -10.38 -2.90
C PRO A 96 -21.24 -11.84 -3.14
N ARG A 97 -22.45 -12.23 -2.75
CA ARG A 97 -22.92 -13.64 -2.85
C ARG A 97 -22.77 -14.24 -4.25
N ASN A 98 -23.01 -13.44 -5.28
CA ASN A 98 -22.96 -13.86 -6.68
C ASN A 98 -21.63 -13.52 -7.37
N ALA A 99 -20.62 -13.06 -6.62
CA ALA A 99 -19.31 -12.77 -7.20
C ALA A 99 -18.53 -14.06 -7.41
N GLN A 100 -17.95 -14.21 -8.60
CA GLN A 100 -17.02 -15.26 -8.93
C GLN A 100 -15.63 -14.84 -8.43
N LEU A 101 -15.02 -15.69 -7.59
CA LEU A 101 -13.72 -15.40 -6.97
C LEU A 101 -12.65 -16.37 -7.47
N TYR A 102 -11.52 -15.81 -7.87
CA TYR A 102 -10.30 -16.54 -8.21
C TYR A 102 -9.15 -16.13 -7.29
N PHE A 103 -8.44 -17.11 -6.73
CA PHE A 103 -7.15 -16.86 -6.08
C PHE A 103 -6.03 -17.17 -7.05
N VAL A 104 -5.06 -16.26 -7.17
CA VAL A 104 -3.89 -16.44 -8.03
C VAL A 104 -2.70 -16.82 -7.16
N ALA A 105 -2.22 -18.05 -7.36
CA ALA A 105 -1.09 -18.59 -6.61
C ALA A 105 0.23 -18.16 -7.24
N HIS A 106 0.89 -17.14 -6.66
CA HIS A 106 2.23 -16.71 -7.12
C HIS A 106 3.37 -17.52 -6.49
N LYS A 107 3.37 -17.72 -5.16
CA LYS A 107 4.43 -18.46 -4.44
C LYS A 107 3.95 -19.70 -3.68
N ASN A 108 2.74 -19.65 -3.10
CA ASN A 108 2.24 -20.71 -2.22
C ASN A 108 0.85 -21.17 -2.64
N ARG A 109 0.82 -22.22 -3.46
CA ARG A 109 -0.41 -22.81 -4.00
C ARG A 109 -1.26 -23.48 -2.92
N LEU A 110 -0.65 -24.22 -2.00
CA LEU A 110 -1.36 -24.90 -0.92
C LEU A 110 -2.16 -23.92 -0.04
N LYS A 111 -1.59 -22.76 0.29
CA LYS A 111 -2.32 -21.71 1.02
C LYS A 111 -3.47 -21.12 0.21
N ALA A 112 -3.30 -20.98 -1.11
CA ALA A 112 -4.38 -20.50 -1.98
C ALA A 112 -5.52 -21.51 -2.03
N GLU A 113 -5.22 -22.81 -2.14
CA GLU A 113 -6.20 -23.89 -2.13
C GLU A 113 -6.94 -23.99 -0.79
N ALA A 114 -6.23 -23.84 0.32
CA ALA A 114 -6.84 -23.80 1.66
C ALA A 114 -7.77 -22.60 1.87
N LEU A 115 -7.46 -21.43 1.30
CA LEU A 115 -8.36 -20.28 1.31
C LEU A 115 -9.55 -20.48 0.38
N ALA A 116 -9.30 -21.02 -0.82
CA ALA A 116 -10.32 -21.22 -1.83
C ALA A 116 -11.39 -22.22 -1.41
N SER A 117 -10.99 -23.33 -0.76
CA SER A 117 -11.92 -24.36 -0.29
C SER A 117 -12.94 -23.85 0.73
N ARG A 118 -12.55 -22.89 1.58
CA ARG A 118 -13.43 -22.28 2.58
C ARG A 118 -14.57 -21.45 2.00
N VAL A 119 -14.40 -20.99 0.76
CA VAL A 119 -15.32 -20.07 0.11
C VAL A 119 -15.75 -20.58 -1.27
N SER A 120 -15.48 -21.83 -1.63
CA SER A 120 -15.78 -22.36 -2.98
C SER A 120 -15.25 -21.49 -4.13
N ALA A 121 -14.05 -20.92 -3.96
CA ALA A 121 -13.36 -20.16 -5.01
C ALA A 121 -12.47 -21.09 -5.87
N LYS A 122 -12.02 -20.59 -7.03
CA LYS A 122 -11.07 -21.31 -7.90
C LYS A 122 -9.66 -20.83 -7.64
N VAL A 123 -8.68 -21.73 -7.72
CA VAL A 123 -7.25 -21.36 -7.68
C VAL A 123 -6.69 -21.44 -9.09
N LEU A 124 -6.02 -20.37 -9.51
CA LEU A 124 -5.37 -20.26 -10.79
C LEU A 124 -3.85 -20.19 -10.61
N SER A 125 -3.13 -20.83 -11.54
CA SER A 125 -1.75 -20.47 -11.82
C SER A 125 -1.67 -19.05 -12.40
N PHE A 126 -0.48 -18.46 -12.40
CA PHE A 126 -0.29 -17.13 -12.97
C PHE A 126 -0.60 -17.09 -14.48
N ASP A 127 -0.28 -18.15 -15.21
CA ASP A 127 -0.58 -18.23 -16.64
C ASP A 127 -2.08 -18.37 -16.94
N GLN A 128 -2.80 -19.17 -16.15
CA GLN A 128 -4.26 -19.24 -16.22
C GLN A 128 -4.90 -17.90 -15.85
N PHE A 129 -4.35 -17.21 -14.85
CA PHE A 129 -4.79 -15.88 -14.48
C PHE A 129 -4.67 -14.91 -15.66
N ARG A 130 -3.52 -14.85 -16.34
CA ARG A 130 -3.33 -14.01 -17.54
C ARG A 130 -4.38 -14.26 -18.63
N GLN A 131 -4.73 -15.52 -18.86
CA GLN A 131 -5.73 -15.90 -19.86
C GLN A 131 -7.13 -15.38 -19.54
N ILE A 132 -7.49 -15.25 -18.27
CA ILE A 132 -8.82 -14.81 -17.86
C ILE A 132 -8.92 -13.30 -17.60
N ILE A 133 -7.81 -12.55 -17.60
CA ILE A 133 -7.82 -11.08 -17.40
C ILE A 133 -8.89 -10.36 -18.24
N PRO A 134 -9.10 -10.69 -19.54
CA PRO A 134 -10.17 -10.06 -20.34
C PRO A 134 -11.58 -10.16 -19.73
N SER A 135 -11.85 -11.24 -19.01
CA SER A 135 -13.14 -11.51 -18.36
C SER A 135 -13.28 -10.93 -16.95
N LEU A 136 -12.19 -10.47 -16.34
CA LEU A 136 -12.20 -9.97 -14.97
C LEU A 136 -12.76 -8.53 -14.91
N ASP A 137 -13.54 -8.25 -13.88
CA ASP A 137 -13.93 -6.88 -13.54
C ASP A 137 -12.88 -6.24 -12.62
N VAL A 138 -12.36 -7.03 -11.67
CA VAL A 138 -11.50 -6.53 -10.58
C VAL A 138 -10.32 -7.48 -10.35
N ILE A 139 -9.13 -6.89 -10.25
CA ILE A 139 -7.92 -7.57 -9.79
C ILE A 139 -7.48 -6.89 -8.49
N VAL A 140 -7.23 -7.69 -7.46
CA VAL A 140 -6.67 -7.20 -6.20
C VAL A 140 -5.34 -7.88 -5.94
N SER A 141 -4.26 -7.11 -5.92
CA SER A 141 -2.96 -7.61 -5.48
C SER A 141 -2.79 -7.36 -3.99
N ALA A 142 -2.52 -8.41 -3.22
CA ALA A 142 -2.29 -8.35 -1.79
C ALA A 142 -1.19 -9.33 -1.37
N ALA A 143 -0.12 -9.40 -2.16
CA ALA A 143 1.00 -10.30 -1.92
C ALA A 143 2.13 -9.61 -1.16
N GLY A 144 2.76 -10.33 -0.23
CA GLY A 144 4.02 -9.90 0.39
C GLY A 144 5.22 -10.14 -0.54
N SER A 145 5.11 -9.74 -1.81
CA SER A 145 6.18 -9.91 -2.80
C SER A 145 7.07 -8.67 -2.85
N PRO A 146 8.41 -8.80 -2.82
CA PRO A 146 9.31 -7.67 -3.06
C PRO A 146 9.42 -7.30 -4.54
N HIS A 147 8.76 -8.05 -5.43
CA HIS A 147 8.78 -7.82 -6.87
C HIS A 147 7.40 -7.44 -7.39
N ILE A 148 7.38 -6.59 -8.41
CA ILE A 148 6.19 -6.31 -9.22
C ILE A 148 5.71 -7.61 -9.87
N ILE A 149 4.46 -7.96 -9.58
CA ILE A 149 3.77 -9.15 -10.05
C ILE A 149 2.98 -8.85 -11.32
N LEU A 150 2.19 -7.78 -11.33
CA LEU A 150 1.33 -7.42 -12.46
C LEU A 150 1.94 -6.26 -13.24
N LYS A 151 2.24 -6.50 -14.51
CA LYS A 151 2.94 -5.56 -15.41
C LYS A 151 2.09 -5.20 -16.63
N PRO A 152 2.42 -4.13 -17.36
CA PRO A 152 1.76 -3.76 -18.61
C PRO A 152 1.68 -4.88 -19.64
N ALA A 153 2.70 -5.72 -19.71
CA ALA A 153 2.79 -6.84 -20.65
C ALA A 153 1.82 -8.00 -20.32
N ASP A 154 1.29 -8.06 -19.10
CA ASP A 154 0.32 -9.06 -18.70
C ASP A 154 -1.12 -8.68 -19.12
N ILE A 155 -1.34 -7.41 -19.50
CA ILE A 155 -2.68 -6.92 -19.88
C ILE A 155 -2.86 -7.04 -21.40
N PRO A 156 -3.77 -7.88 -21.88
CA PRO A 156 -4.04 -8.01 -23.31
C PRO A 156 -4.78 -6.79 -23.86
N ASP A 157 -4.56 -6.48 -25.14
CA ASP A 157 -5.16 -5.31 -25.81
C ASP A 157 -6.69 -5.32 -25.79
N SER A 158 -7.32 -6.50 -25.72
CA SER A 158 -8.77 -6.64 -25.58
C SER A 158 -9.33 -5.93 -24.35
N VAL A 159 -8.55 -5.83 -23.26
CA VAL A 159 -8.94 -5.08 -22.05
C VAL A 159 -8.95 -3.58 -22.33
N LEU A 160 -8.06 -3.08 -23.18
CA LEU A 160 -7.94 -1.66 -23.48
C LEU A 160 -9.06 -1.16 -24.42
N GLN A 161 -9.72 -2.09 -25.11
CA GLN A 161 -10.74 -1.83 -26.12
C GLN A 161 -12.17 -2.15 -25.67
N ARG A 162 -12.36 -2.83 -24.53
CA ARG A 162 -13.70 -3.19 -24.03
C ARG A 162 -14.46 -2.01 -23.43
N ASP A 163 -15.79 -2.09 -23.35
CA ASP A 163 -16.64 -1.00 -22.88
C ASP A 163 -16.47 -0.65 -21.39
N LYS A 164 -16.11 -1.62 -20.56
CA LYS A 164 -15.99 -1.47 -19.11
C LYS A 164 -14.53 -1.45 -18.66
N PRO A 165 -14.11 -0.54 -17.76
CA PRO A 165 -12.74 -0.52 -17.28
C PRO A 165 -12.39 -1.77 -16.46
N LEU A 166 -11.11 -2.11 -16.41
CA LEU A 166 -10.54 -3.08 -15.46
C LEU A 166 -10.09 -2.33 -14.21
N TYR A 167 -10.62 -2.73 -13.05
CA TYR A 167 -10.22 -2.14 -11.77
C TYR A 167 -9.08 -2.95 -11.16
N ILE A 168 -7.99 -2.29 -10.80
CA ILE A 168 -6.82 -2.91 -10.18
C ILE A 168 -6.58 -2.25 -8.83
N TYR A 169 -6.57 -3.02 -7.76
CA TYR A 169 -6.23 -2.54 -6.42
C TYR A 169 -4.90 -3.14 -5.97
N ASP A 170 -3.89 -2.30 -5.72
CA ASP A 170 -2.65 -2.73 -5.08
C ASP A 170 -2.70 -2.49 -3.57
N LEU A 171 -2.94 -3.57 -2.84
CA LEU A 171 -3.01 -3.62 -1.38
C LEU A 171 -1.81 -4.40 -0.80
N GLY A 172 -0.81 -4.70 -1.64
CA GLY A 172 0.43 -5.37 -1.23
C GLY A 172 1.44 -4.40 -0.63
N PHE A 173 2.32 -4.93 0.22
CA PHE A 173 3.52 -4.22 0.64
C PHE A 173 4.72 -5.19 0.68
N PRO A 174 5.83 -4.91 -0.03
CA PRO A 174 6.03 -3.83 -1.01
C PRO A 174 5.04 -3.82 -2.18
N ILE A 175 5.02 -2.74 -2.98
CA ILE A 175 4.15 -2.57 -4.17
C ILE A 175 4.27 -3.80 -5.09
N ASN A 176 3.15 -4.28 -5.62
CA ASN A 176 3.08 -5.45 -6.49
C ASN A 176 2.60 -5.12 -7.91
N VAL A 177 2.01 -3.95 -8.13
CA VAL A 177 1.43 -3.54 -9.40
C VAL A 177 2.29 -2.44 -10.01
N ALA A 178 2.63 -2.59 -11.28
CA ALA A 178 3.37 -1.59 -12.03
C ALA A 178 2.58 -0.28 -12.13
N LYS A 179 3.19 0.87 -11.80
CA LYS A 179 2.52 2.18 -11.82
C LYS A 179 2.01 2.56 -13.22
N GLU A 180 2.71 2.09 -14.25
CA GLU A 180 2.41 2.29 -15.67
C GLU A 180 1.04 1.73 -16.07
N LEU A 181 0.49 0.77 -15.31
CA LEU A 181 -0.86 0.26 -15.55
C LEU A 181 -1.94 1.32 -15.35
N GLY A 182 -1.75 2.26 -14.41
CA GLY A 182 -2.68 3.37 -14.19
C GLY A 182 -2.70 4.39 -15.34
N GLN A 183 -1.75 4.32 -16.28
CA GLN A 183 -1.68 5.21 -17.45
C GLN A 183 -2.36 4.59 -18.69
N LYS A 184 -2.71 3.30 -18.64
CA LYS A 184 -3.36 2.63 -19.77
C LYS A 184 -4.83 2.99 -19.86
N LYS A 185 -5.30 3.16 -21.10
CA LYS A 185 -6.73 3.33 -21.40
C LYS A 185 -7.51 2.17 -20.79
N ASN A 186 -8.65 2.49 -20.18
CA ASN A 186 -9.59 1.51 -19.65
C ASN A 186 -9.07 0.69 -18.44
N ILE A 187 -8.00 1.15 -17.77
CA ILE A 187 -7.54 0.62 -16.50
C ILE A 187 -7.72 1.68 -15.43
N ILE A 188 -8.33 1.32 -14.31
CA ILE A 188 -8.41 2.16 -13.11
C ILE A 188 -7.59 1.47 -12.04
N SER A 189 -6.40 1.99 -11.78
CA SER A 189 -5.51 1.46 -10.75
C SER A 189 -5.61 2.32 -9.49
N LYS A 190 -5.83 1.69 -8.34
CA LYS A 190 -5.85 2.33 -7.03
C LYS A 190 -4.97 1.57 -6.05
N ASN A 191 -4.45 2.26 -5.06
CA ASN A 191 -3.72 1.67 -3.94
C ASN A 191 -4.55 1.77 -2.65
N LEU A 192 -3.94 1.38 -1.53
CA LEU A 192 -4.57 1.46 -0.23
C LEU A 192 -4.88 2.89 0.22
N ASP A 193 -4.02 3.85 -0.10
CA ASP A 193 -4.20 5.26 0.28
C ASP A 193 -5.40 5.87 -0.45
N ASP A 194 -5.61 5.53 -1.73
CA ASP A 194 -6.79 5.93 -2.50
C ASP A 194 -8.09 5.43 -1.84
N LEU A 195 -8.11 4.18 -1.36
CA LEU A 195 -9.25 3.62 -0.63
C LEU A 195 -9.47 4.31 0.71
N ALA A 196 -8.40 4.68 1.42
CA ALA A 196 -8.49 5.39 2.68
C ALA A 196 -9.03 6.82 2.50
N GLN A 197 -8.62 7.52 1.45
CA GLN A 197 -9.12 8.85 1.11
C GLN A 197 -10.61 8.84 0.77
N ALA A 198 -11.09 7.81 0.07
CA ALA A 198 -12.52 7.61 -0.19
C ALA A 198 -13.33 7.33 1.10
N ALA A 199 -12.67 6.93 2.20
CA ALA A 199 -13.30 6.36 3.39
C ALA A 199 -13.38 7.29 4.62
N LYS A 200 -13.11 8.60 4.49
CA LYS A 200 -12.89 9.62 5.56
C LYS A 200 -13.93 9.75 6.71
N ASN A 201 -14.86 8.81 6.89
CA ASN A 201 -15.90 8.79 7.94
C ASN A 201 -15.79 7.66 9.01
N THR A 202 -14.66 6.94 9.20
CA THR A 202 -14.60 5.79 10.14
C THR A 202 -13.60 5.96 11.31
N ASN A 203 -13.96 6.75 12.33
CA ASN A 203 -13.04 7.22 13.39
C ASN A 203 -12.73 6.25 14.56
N ARG A 204 -13.40 5.09 14.72
CA ARG A 204 -13.31 4.31 15.99
C ARG A 204 -12.18 3.27 16.06
N CYS A 205 -11.59 2.84 14.95
CA CYS A 205 -10.54 1.80 14.95
C CYS A 205 -9.11 2.36 14.92
N LEU A 206 -8.94 3.65 14.61
CA LEU A 206 -7.64 4.31 14.50
C LEU A 206 -6.81 4.19 15.80
N GLN A 207 -7.46 4.30 16.97
CA GLN A 207 -6.76 4.33 18.25
C GLN A 207 -5.99 3.05 18.59
N ARG A 208 -6.53 1.87 18.25
CA ARG A 208 -5.81 0.60 18.48
C ARG A 208 -4.60 0.45 17.56
N ASN A 209 -4.70 0.96 16.35
CA ASN A 209 -3.64 0.89 15.35
C ASN A 209 -2.49 1.84 15.70
N PHE A 210 -2.80 2.99 16.31
CA PHE A 210 -1.78 3.88 16.90
C PHE A 210 -0.94 3.14 17.95
N ASN A 211 -1.57 2.48 18.92
CA ASN A 211 -0.84 1.77 19.97
C ASN A 211 0.03 0.62 19.42
N LEU A 212 -0.46 -0.12 18.42
CA LEU A 212 0.32 -1.19 17.79
C LEU A 212 1.51 -0.63 16.97
N ALA A 213 1.35 0.53 16.36
CA ALA A 213 2.43 1.19 15.66
C ALA A 213 3.52 1.67 16.60
N GLU A 214 3.16 2.22 17.76
CA GLU A 214 4.12 2.61 18.80
C GLU A 214 4.94 1.40 19.25
N TYR A 215 4.29 0.27 19.52
CA TYR A 215 4.99 -0.98 19.85
C TYR A 215 5.96 -1.45 18.75
N LEU A 216 5.53 -1.44 17.49
CA LEU A 216 6.38 -1.85 16.36
C LEU A 216 7.54 -0.88 16.10
N ILE A 217 7.37 0.40 16.42
CA ILE A 217 8.48 1.38 16.39
C ILE A 217 9.53 1.01 17.43
N GLU A 218 9.13 0.72 18.67
CA GLU A 218 10.05 0.30 19.73
C GLU A 218 10.79 -1.00 19.36
N GLU A 219 10.08 -1.97 18.78
CA GLU A 219 10.68 -3.21 18.28
C GLU A 219 11.70 -2.95 17.16
N VAL A 220 11.38 -2.11 16.18
CA VAL A 220 12.30 -1.78 15.08
C VAL A 220 13.51 -1.01 15.59
N VAL A 221 13.34 -0.04 16.49
CA VAL A 221 14.44 0.75 17.06
C VAL A 221 15.38 -0.12 17.90
N SER A 222 14.84 -1.08 18.64
CA SER A 222 15.66 -2.01 19.45
C SER A 222 16.40 -3.06 18.62
N THR A 223 15.80 -3.53 17.51
CA THR A 223 16.40 -4.56 16.64
C THR A 223 17.28 -4.00 15.51
N ARG A 224 17.15 -2.72 15.18
CA ARG A 224 17.92 -2.02 14.14
C ARG A 224 18.64 -0.79 14.71
N PRO A 225 19.78 -0.97 15.41
CA PRO A 225 20.52 0.13 16.02
C PRO A 225 21.10 1.12 14.99
N ASP A 226 21.21 0.72 13.72
CA ASP A 226 21.55 1.62 12.61
C ASP A 226 20.47 2.68 12.35
N LEU A 227 19.24 2.47 12.84
CA LEU A 227 18.11 3.38 12.79
C LEU A 227 17.90 4.16 14.09
N SER A 228 18.53 3.76 15.20
CA SER A 228 18.31 4.33 16.54
C SER A 228 19.10 5.62 16.81
N GLY A 229 19.61 6.28 15.77
CA GLY A 229 20.27 7.59 15.89
C GLY A 229 21.66 7.58 16.55
N ARG A 230 22.27 6.42 16.81
CA ARG A 230 23.69 6.34 17.25
C ARG A 230 24.68 6.18 16.10
N CYS A 231 24.33 6.62 14.90
CA CYS A 231 25.25 6.65 13.77
C CYS A 231 26.08 7.94 13.81
N ALA A 232 27.40 7.78 13.96
CA ALA A 232 28.43 8.81 13.84
C ALA A 232 28.37 9.67 12.55
N LEU A 233 27.50 9.31 11.60
CA LEU A 233 27.17 10.02 10.38
C LEU A 233 26.51 11.39 10.60
N LEU A 234 25.66 11.54 11.62
CA LEU A 234 24.96 12.81 11.86
C LEU A 234 25.88 13.93 12.37
N ARG A 235 27.05 13.60 12.93
CA ARG A 235 27.98 14.63 13.45
C ARG A 235 28.79 15.34 12.37
N LYS A 236 29.12 14.68 11.26
CA LYS A 236 29.89 15.31 10.17
C LYS A 236 29.01 16.17 9.25
N ASP A 237 27.76 15.79 9.06
CA ASP A 237 26.86 16.51 8.16
C ASP A 237 26.10 17.65 8.86
N ASN A 238 25.99 17.65 10.19
CA ASN A 238 25.39 18.77 10.93
C ASN A 238 26.27 20.03 10.88
N GLU A 239 27.60 19.90 10.88
CA GLU A 239 28.53 21.01 10.64
C GLU A 239 28.38 21.58 9.20
N TYR A 240 28.04 20.73 8.22
CA TYR A 240 27.85 21.13 6.81
C TYR A 240 26.50 21.83 6.57
N ILE A 241 25.45 21.46 7.31
CA ILE A 241 24.12 22.09 7.23
C ILE A 241 24.12 23.41 8.00
N GLU A 242 24.68 23.45 9.21
CA GLU A 242 24.79 24.68 10.02
C GLU A 242 25.67 25.75 9.36
N SER A 243 26.72 25.37 8.60
CA SER A 243 27.56 26.33 7.87
C SER A 243 26.86 26.97 6.67
N ARG A 244 25.77 26.37 6.15
CA ARG A 244 25.09 26.81 4.92
C ARG A 244 23.71 27.38 5.16
N TYR A 245 23.09 27.05 6.29
CA TYR A 245 21.79 27.57 6.73
C TYR A 245 21.81 27.86 8.25
N PRO A 246 22.45 28.96 8.69
CA PRO A 246 22.44 29.34 10.09
C PRO A 246 21.00 29.62 10.56
N ALA A 247 20.71 29.24 11.81
CA ALA A 247 19.38 29.23 12.42
C ALA A 247 18.67 30.60 12.53
N GLU A 248 19.27 31.68 12.03
CA GLU A 248 18.74 33.05 12.09
C GLU A 248 17.79 33.42 10.93
N SER A 249 17.40 32.48 10.06
CA SER A 249 16.57 32.77 8.88
C SER A 249 15.07 32.44 8.99
N VAL A 250 14.56 32.12 10.18
CA VAL A 250 13.10 31.98 10.41
C VAL A 250 12.66 32.83 11.58
N SER A 251 12.58 34.14 11.35
CA SER A 251 11.79 35.04 12.19
C SER A 251 10.30 34.76 11.91
N TYR A 252 9.65 34.02 12.80
CA TYR A 252 8.19 34.00 12.89
C TYR A 252 7.71 35.40 13.26
N GLN A 253 7.27 36.19 12.27
CA GLN A 253 6.38 37.32 12.54
C GLN A 253 5.01 36.75 12.91
N ALA A 254 4.76 36.66 14.21
CA ALA A 254 3.41 36.64 14.74
C ALA A 254 2.82 38.05 14.56
N ALA A 255 1.72 38.18 13.81
CA ALA A 255 0.86 39.37 13.83
C ALA A 255 -0.52 39.08 13.23
N GLY A 256 -1.57 39.43 13.99
CA GLY A 256 -2.88 39.84 13.46
C GLY A 256 -3.99 38.81 13.54
#